data_AF-A0A9D4TP89-F1
#
_entry.id   AF-A0A9D4TP89-F1
#
_cell.length_a   1.000
_cell.length_b   1.000
_cell.length_c   1.000
_cell.angle_alpha   90.00
_cell.angle_beta   90.00
_cell.angle_gamma   90.00
#
_symmetry.space_group_name_H-M   'P 1'
#
loop_
_entity.id
_entity.type
_entity.pdbx_description
1 polymer ?
#
loop_
_entity_poly.entity_id
_entity_poly.type
_entity_poly.pdbx_seq_one_letter_code
_entity_poly.pdbx_strand_id
1 'polypeptide(L)'
;MSEFVDSLVSAVERVYVWSNRQPWLTVRRVLWVVTFGWALCLLYLAFTVAFIMSIVFAPFAYQSFRMALLALDGGITLEPYNQYVVLSMDAPAWGNPAHPYTIAANVVWAVLFGWQLALAHLTAGLVQALTIIGIGTAIVQWQLAVFAVWPFGRSLRRRLLPTSVAELEAQRTSSSMESSTARALGWL
;
A
#
# COMPACT_ATOMS: atom_id res chain seq x y z
N MET A 1 24.50 9.15 27.65
CA MET A 1 24.29 8.52 26.33
C MET A 1 22.82 8.19 26.09
N SER A 2 22.12 7.58 27.06
CA SER A 2 20.66 7.34 26.99
C SER A 2 19.83 8.61 26.79
N GLU A 3 20.06 9.68 27.57
CA GLU A 3 19.28 10.93 27.45
C GLU A 3 19.35 11.57 26.06
N PHE A 4 20.52 11.51 25.43
CA PHE A 4 20.71 12.01 24.06
C PHE A 4 19.95 11.15 23.04
N VAL A 5 20.01 9.83 23.20
CA VAL A 5 19.26 8.88 22.35
C VAL A 5 17.75 9.11 22.51
N ASP A 6 17.26 9.25 23.74
CA ASP A 6 15.84 9.48 24.03
C ASP A 6 15.35 10.82 23.43
N SER A 7 16.19 11.86 23.53
CA SER A 7 15.92 13.16 22.91
C SER A 7 15.80 13.04 21.39
N LEU A 8 16.75 12.34 20.73
CA LEU A 8 16.71 12.10 19.29
C LEU A 8 15.49 11.29 18.87
N VAL A 9 15.18 10.20 19.58
CA VAL A 9 14.01 9.35 19.30
C VAL A 9 12.74 10.18 19.37
N SER A 10 12.57 10.99 20.43
CA SER A 10 11.40 11.84 20.59
C SER A 10 11.29 12.90 19.47
N ALA A 11 12.42 13.43 18.98
CA ALA A 11 12.43 14.39 17.89
C ALA A 11 11.99 13.74 16.57
N VAL A 12 12.50 12.54 16.27
CA VAL A 12 12.11 11.77 15.10
C VAL A 12 10.62 11.40 15.15
N GLU A 13 10.11 10.95 16.30
CA GLU A 13 8.70 10.63 16.49
C GLU A 13 7.81 11.85 16.26
N ARG A 14 8.19 13.03 16.77
CA ARG A 14 7.46 14.28 16.54
C ARG A 14 7.40 14.64 15.05
N VAL A 15 8.51 14.51 14.32
CA VAL A 15 8.56 14.78 12.88
C VAL A 15 7.69 13.78 12.11
N TYR A 16 7.78 12.49 12.46
CA TYR A 16 6.97 11.44 11.86
C TYR A 16 5.46 11.70 12.03
N VAL A 17 5.03 12.00 13.25
CA VAL A 17 3.62 12.33 13.55
C VAL A 17 3.17 13.60 12.85
N TRP A 18 4.02 14.62 12.83
CA TRP A 18 3.72 15.90 12.18
C TRP A 18 3.49 15.73 10.67
N SER A 19 4.27 14.87 10.02
CA SER A 19 4.10 14.53 8.60
C SER A 19 2.76 13.84 8.30
N ASN A 20 2.11 13.21 9.28
CA ASN A 20 0.83 12.50 9.07
C ASN A 20 -0.41 13.39 9.24
N ARG A 21 -0.24 14.70 9.47
CA ARG A 21 -1.36 15.62 9.68
C ARG A 21 -2.04 16.03 8.37
N GLN A 22 -3.37 16.06 8.39
CA GLN A 22 -4.22 16.40 7.23
C GLN A 22 -3.85 17.69 6.46
N PRO A 23 -3.45 18.81 7.10
CA PRO A 23 -3.08 20.03 6.37
C PRO A 23 -1.88 19.81 5.43
N TRP A 24 -0.85 19.11 5.92
CA TRP A 24 0.35 18.81 5.12
C TRP A 24 0.04 17.86 3.96
N LEU A 25 -0.74 16.82 4.22
CA LEU A 25 -1.21 15.89 3.20
C LEU A 25 -2.00 16.62 2.10
N THR A 26 -2.87 17.56 2.48
CA THR A 26 -3.64 18.37 1.53
C THR A 26 -2.75 19.27 0.67
N VAL A 27 -1.74 19.92 1.26
CA VAL A 27 -0.78 20.75 0.51
C VAL A 27 -0.04 19.91 -0.54
N ARG A 28 0.44 18.73 -0.16
CA ARG A 28 1.08 17.81 -1.11
C ARG A 28 0.09 17.32 -2.18
N ARG A 29 -1.18 17.11 -1.85
CA ARG A 29 -2.24 16.77 -2.82
C ARG A 29 -2.36 17.82 -3.90
N VAL A 30 -2.50 19.08 -3.48
CA VAL A 30 -2.66 20.20 -4.42
C VAL A 30 -1.41 20.31 -5.29
N LEU A 31 -0.22 20.22 -4.69
CA LEU A 31 1.05 20.24 -5.42
C LEU A 31 1.12 19.10 -6.46
N TRP A 32 0.75 17.88 -6.08
CA TRP A 32 0.72 16.71 -6.96
C TRP A 32 -0.26 16.89 -8.13
N VAL A 33 -1.49 17.31 -7.85
CA VAL A 33 -2.53 17.50 -8.86
C VAL A 33 -2.12 18.56 -9.87
N VAL A 34 -1.55 19.68 -9.41
CA VAL A 34 -1.10 20.78 -10.27
C VAL A 34 0.07 20.38 -11.16
N THR A 35 1.00 19.58 -10.63
CA THR A 35 2.23 19.21 -11.37
C THR A 35 2.03 18.04 -12.32
N PHE A 36 1.42 16.92 -11.87
CA PHE A 36 1.46 15.67 -12.62
C PHE A 36 0.19 14.78 -12.51
N GLY A 37 -0.63 14.96 -11.47
CA GLY A 37 -1.78 14.08 -11.20
C GLY A 37 -2.79 14.01 -12.36
N TRP A 38 -2.97 15.10 -13.09
CA TRP A 38 -3.84 15.15 -14.27
C TRP A 38 -3.30 14.29 -15.43
N ALA A 39 -1.98 14.32 -15.68
CA ALA A 39 -1.35 13.56 -16.77
C ALA A 39 -1.45 12.05 -16.51
N LEU A 40 -1.22 11.63 -15.26
CA LEU A 40 -1.37 10.23 -14.87
C LEU A 40 -2.83 9.76 -14.94
N CYS A 41 -3.78 10.62 -14.58
CA CYS A 41 -5.21 10.35 -14.74
C CYS A 41 -5.57 10.11 -16.22
N LEU A 42 -5.13 11.00 -17.13
CA LEU A 42 -5.36 10.84 -18.56
C LEU A 42 -4.76 9.54 -19.11
N LEU A 43 -3.55 9.17 -18.65
CA LEU A 43 -2.91 7.92 -19.02
C LEU A 43 -3.75 6.69 -18.61
N TYR A 44 -4.23 6.65 -17.36
CA TYR A 44 -5.08 5.56 -16.89
C TYR A 44 -6.45 5.53 -17.59
N LEU A 45 -7.01 6.68 -17.96
CA LEU A 45 -8.23 6.75 -18.77
C LEU A 45 -7.99 6.18 -20.17
N ALA A 46 -6.86 6.50 -20.80
CA ALA A 46 -6.50 5.93 -22.09
C ALA A 46 -6.36 4.39 -22.01
N PHE A 47 -5.71 3.86 -20.97
CA PHE A 47 -5.65 2.42 -20.73
C PHE A 47 -7.02 1.80 -20.46
N THR A 48 -7.90 2.50 -19.74
CA THR A 48 -9.27 2.04 -19.49
C THR A 48 -10.02 1.87 -20.80
N VAL A 49 -9.95 2.85 -21.70
CA VAL A 49 -10.56 2.75 -23.03
C VAL A 49 -9.97 1.58 -23.81
N ALA A 50 -8.64 1.41 -23.81
CA ALA A 50 -7.99 0.29 -24.49
C ALA A 50 -8.43 -1.09 -23.93
N PHE A 51 -8.58 -1.22 -22.61
CA PHE A 51 -9.02 -2.47 -21.98
C PHE A 51 -10.49 -2.77 -22.20
N ILE A 52 -11.35 -1.76 -22.30
CA ILE A 52 -12.77 -1.95 -22.66
C ILE A 52 -12.91 -2.55 -24.07
N MET A 53 -12.00 -2.20 -24.99
CA MET A 53 -12.01 -2.74 -26.37
C MET A 53 -11.65 -4.24 -26.42
N SER A 54 -11.14 -4.81 -25.33
CA SER A 54 -10.71 -6.21 -25.26
C SER A 54 -11.52 -6.99 -24.21
N ILE A 55 -12.30 -7.99 -24.64
CA ILE A 55 -13.10 -8.84 -23.75
C ILE A 55 -12.26 -9.47 -22.63
N VAL A 56 -11.00 -9.82 -22.94
CA VAL A 56 -10.04 -10.41 -21.98
C VAL A 56 -9.67 -9.44 -20.86
N PHE A 57 -9.61 -8.13 -21.14
CA PHE A 57 -9.18 -7.09 -20.19
C PHE A 57 -10.32 -6.27 -19.60
N ALA A 58 -11.56 -6.51 -20.04
CA ALA A 58 -12.76 -5.91 -19.48
C ALA A 58 -12.83 -5.93 -17.92
N PRO A 59 -12.49 -7.03 -17.21
CA PRO A 59 -12.48 -7.00 -15.73
C PRO A 59 -11.43 -6.04 -15.15
N PHE A 60 -10.33 -5.80 -15.86
CA PHE A 60 -9.28 -4.87 -15.46
C PHE A 60 -9.60 -3.42 -15.82
N ALA A 61 -10.51 -3.16 -16.77
CA ALA A 61 -10.92 -1.80 -17.12
C ALA A 61 -11.50 -1.05 -15.92
N TYR A 62 -12.34 -1.71 -15.12
CA TYR A 62 -12.87 -1.10 -13.89
C TYR A 62 -11.76 -0.78 -12.89
N GLN A 63 -10.74 -1.64 -12.80
CA GLN A 63 -9.58 -1.41 -11.94
C GLN A 63 -8.77 -0.20 -12.43
N SER A 64 -8.47 -0.11 -13.73
CA SER A 64 -7.77 1.03 -14.32
C SER A 64 -8.53 2.34 -14.15
N PHE A 65 -9.85 2.32 -14.29
CA PHE A 65 -10.69 3.49 -14.05
C PHE A 65 -10.59 3.97 -12.61
N ARG A 66 -10.67 3.05 -11.64
CA ARG A 66 -10.48 3.39 -10.22
C ARG A 66 -9.08 3.95 -9.95
N MET A 67 -8.05 3.43 -10.62
CA MET A 67 -6.69 3.97 -10.51
C MET A 67 -6.58 5.38 -11.12
N ALA A 68 -7.35 5.71 -12.16
CA ALA A 68 -7.43 7.07 -12.71
C ALA A 68 -8.01 8.06 -11.67
N LEU A 69 -9.07 7.67 -10.98
CA LEU A 69 -9.64 8.49 -9.89
C LEU A 69 -8.67 8.64 -8.72
N LEU A 70 -7.96 7.56 -8.35
CA LEU A 70 -6.94 7.59 -7.30
C LEU A 70 -5.71 8.41 -7.70
N ALA A 71 -5.38 8.50 -9.00
CA ALA A 71 -4.28 9.32 -9.50
C ALA A 71 -4.52 10.82 -9.28
N LEU A 72 -5.78 11.28 -9.33
CA LEU A 72 -6.17 12.66 -8.99
C LEU A 72 -6.05 12.96 -7.49
N ASP A 73 -6.07 11.94 -6.64
CA ASP A 73 -5.82 12.10 -5.21
C ASP A 73 -4.33 11.95 -4.87
N GLY A 74 -3.52 11.43 -5.81
CA GLY A 74 -2.11 11.15 -5.57
C GLY A 74 -1.90 10.07 -4.51
N GLY A 75 -2.84 9.15 -4.31
CA GLY A 75 -2.73 8.09 -3.29
C GLY A 75 -2.80 8.57 -1.84
N ILE A 76 -3.16 9.82 -1.60
CA ILE A 76 -3.14 10.45 -0.26
C ILE A 76 -4.21 9.87 0.66
N THR A 77 -5.31 9.36 0.11
CA THR A 77 -6.30 8.56 0.84
C THR A 77 -5.72 7.30 1.49
N LEU A 78 -4.60 6.79 1.00
CA LEU A 78 -3.90 5.68 1.64
C LEU A 78 -2.95 6.13 2.73
N GLU A 79 -2.40 7.33 2.66
CA GLU A 79 -1.33 7.79 3.55
C GLU A 79 -1.69 7.96 5.03
N PRO A 80 -2.93 8.31 5.45
CA PRO A 80 -3.30 8.18 6.86
C PRO A 80 -3.38 6.72 7.32
N TYR A 81 -3.09 5.75 6.44
CA TYR A 81 -3.01 4.33 6.74
C TYR A 81 -1.68 3.72 6.30
N ASN A 82 -1.06 2.94 7.16
CA ASN A 82 -0.06 1.98 6.70
C ASN A 82 -0.78 0.74 6.16
N GLN A 83 -0.52 0.39 4.90
CA GLN A 83 -0.96 -0.87 4.32
C GLN A 83 0.09 -1.94 4.61
N TYR A 84 -0.32 -3.01 5.28
CA TYR A 84 0.56 -4.14 5.56
C TYR A 84 -0.13 -5.44 5.17
N VAL A 85 0.69 -6.36 4.69
CA VAL A 85 0.25 -7.69 4.26
C VAL A 85 0.17 -8.58 5.48
N VAL A 86 -1.01 -9.18 5.72
CA VAL A 86 -1.20 -10.20 6.75
C VAL A 86 -1.42 -11.54 6.07
N LEU A 87 -0.57 -12.50 6.43
CA LEU A 87 -0.70 -13.91 6.10
C LEU A 87 -1.47 -14.58 7.24
N SER A 88 -2.60 -15.20 6.93
CA SER A 88 -3.41 -15.91 7.90
C SER A 88 -3.41 -17.40 7.56
N MET A 89 -2.83 -18.22 8.44
CA MET A 89 -2.81 -19.67 8.29
C MET A 89 -4.15 -20.30 8.67
N ASP A 90 -4.98 -19.60 9.43
CA ASP A 90 -6.29 -20.08 9.88
C ASP A 90 -7.42 -19.73 8.91
N ALA A 91 -7.09 -19.09 7.79
CA ALA A 91 -8.08 -18.69 6.79
C ALA A 91 -8.63 -19.90 6.01
N PRO A 92 -9.88 -19.84 5.52
CA PRO A 92 -10.45 -20.89 4.66
C PRO A 92 -9.66 -21.03 3.34
N ALA A 93 -9.90 -22.11 2.58
CA ALA A 93 -9.04 -22.58 1.47
C ALA A 93 -8.38 -21.50 0.59
N TRP A 94 -9.12 -20.50 0.11
CA TRP A 94 -8.61 -19.42 -0.77
C TRP A 94 -7.85 -18.30 -0.03
N GLY A 95 -7.99 -18.22 1.28
CA GLY A 95 -7.34 -17.24 2.15
C GLY A 95 -6.09 -17.78 2.84
N ASN A 96 -5.87 -19.10 2.88
CA ASN A 96 -4.68 -19.68 3.48
C ASN A 96 -3.54 -19.80 2.44
N PRO A 97 -2.38 -19.16 2.69
CA PRO A 97 -1.23 -19.20 1.77
C PRO A 97 -0.57 -20.57 1.66
N ALA A 98 -0.72 -21.45 2.66
CA ALA A 98 -0.17 -22.82 2.65
C ALA A 98 -1.07 -23.83 1.93
N HIS A 99 -2.29 -23.45 1.55
CA HIS A 99 -3.21 -24.37 0.90
C HIS A 99 -2.75 -24.68 -0.54
N PRO A 100 -2.73 -25.97 -0.98
CA PRO A 100 -2.24 -26.35 -2.32
C PRO A 100 -2.96 -25.64 -3.47
N TYR A 101 -4.27 -25.44 -3.37
CA TYR A 101 -5.04 -24.65 -4.35
C TYR A 101 -4.56 -23.20 -4.48
N THR A 102 -4.21 -22.54 -3.36
CA THR A 102 -3.68 -21.16 -3.35
C THR A 102 -2.31 -21.09 -4.03
N ILE A 103 -1.46 -22.07 -3.76
CA ILE A 103 -0.13 -22.19 -4.38
C ILE A 103 -0.28 -22.40 -5.90
N ALA A 104 -1.12 -23.35 -6.31
CA ALA A 104 -1.40 -23.60 -7.72
C ALA A 104 -1.97 -22.37 -8.43
N ALA A 105 -2.94 -21.68 -7.82
CA ALA A 105 -3.53 -20.45 -8.35
C ALA A 105 -2.48 -19.34 -8.48
N ASN A 106 -1.59 -19.16 -7.50
CA ASN A 106 -0.49 -18.19 -7.56
C ASN A 106 0.50 -18.51 -8.70
N VAL A 107 0.84 -19.78 -8.91
CA VAL A 107 1.75 -20.19 -10.00
C VAL A 107 1.11 -19.93 -11.37
N VAL A 108 -0.14 -20.38 -11.57
CA VAL A 108 -0.88 -20.15 -12.81
C VAL A 108 -1.04 -18.65 -13.08
N TRP A 109 -1.39 -17.89 -12.05
CA TRP A 109 -1.51 -16.44 -12.15
C TRP A 109 -0.20 -15.75 -12.51
N ALA A 110 0.89 -16.06 -11.81
CA ALA A 110 2.19 -15.45 -12.04
C ALA A 110 2.67 -15.62 -13.49
N VAL A 111 2.38 -16.78 -14.11
CA VAL A 111 2.75 -17.07 -15.51
C VAL A 111 1.83 -16.37 -16.51
N LEU A 112 0.51 -16.34 -16.25
CA LEU A 112 -0.47 -15.81 -17.21
C LEU A 112 -0.58 -14.28 -17.18
N PHE A 113 -0.76 -13.70 -15.98
CA PHE A 113 -1.17 -12.29 -15.80
C PHE A 113 -0.38 -11.51 -14.73
N GLY A 114 0.29 -12.21 -13.81
CA GLY A 114 0.93 -11.59 -12.65
C GLY A 114 2.16 -10.75 -13.00
N TRP A 115 2.96 -11.18 -13.98
CA TRP A 115 4.15 -10.43 -14.39
C TRP A 115 3.83 -9.15 -15.18
N GLN A 116 2.76 -9.15 -16.01
CA GLN A 116 2.32 -7.94 -16.70
C GLN A 116 1.82 -6.89 -15.71
N LEU A 117 1.06 -7.31 -14.68
CA LEU A 117 0.59 -6.41 -13.63
C LEU A 117 1.75 -5.87 -12.79
N ALA A 118 2.70 -6.72 -12.42
CA ALA A 118 3.91 -6.29 -11.71
C ALA A 118 4.69 -5.25 -12.53
N LEU A 119 4.87 -5.48 -13.83
CA LEU A 119 5.53 -4.52 -14.72
C LEU A 119 4.77 -3.20 -14.82
N ALA A 120 3.43 -3.23 -14.91
CA ALA A 120 2.61 -2.02 -14.90
C ALA A 120 2.79 -1.19 -13.62
N HIS A 121 2.82 -1.84 -12.45
CA HIS A 121 3.08 -1.16 -11.18
C HIS A 121 4.53 -0.65 -11.06
N LEU A 122 5.52 -1.40 -11.58
CA LEU A 122 6.92 -0.99 -11.60
C LEU A 122 7.15 0.25 -12.48
N THR A 123 6.59 0.26 -13.68
CA THR A 123 6.68 1.42 -14.60
C THR A 123 5.97 2.63 -14.01
N ALA A 124 4.77 2.46 -13.45
CA ALA A 124 4.05 3.54 -12.77
C ALA A 124 4.82 4.06 -11.54
N GLY A 125 5.43 3.17 -10.74
CA GLY A 125 6.27 3.53 -9.60
C GLY A 125 7.53 4.29 -10.03
N LEU A 126 8.18 3.89 -11.13
CA LEU A 126 9.35 4.57 -11.68
C LEU A 126 9.00 5.98 -12.17
N VAL A 127 7.90 6.13 -12.91
CA VAL A 127 7.40 7.44 -13.35
C VAL A 127 7.10 8.33 -12.15
N GLN A 128 6.49 7.79 -11.09
CA GLN A 128 6.22 8.56 -9.87
C GLN A 128 7.49 8.91 -9.10
N ALA A 129 8.48 8.00 -9.04
CA ALA A 129 9.75 8.24 -8.35
C ALA A 129 10.53 9.42 -8.97
N LEU A 130 10.45 9.60 -10.29
CA LEU A 130 11.10 10.72 -10.99
C LEU A 130 10.56 12.10 -10.60
N THR A 131 9.35 12.18 -10.04
CA THR A 131 8.70 13.48 -9.76
C THR A 131 9.01 14.09 -8.40
N ILE A 132 9.90 13.48 -7.59
CA ILE A 132 10.26 13.83 -6.18
C ILE A 132 9.05 13.84 -5.21
N ILE A 133 7.96 14.53 -5.56
CA ILE A 133 6.67 14.58 -4.88
C ILE A 133 6.02 13.19 -4.84
N GLY A 134 6.20 12.39 -5.90
CA GLY A 134 5.66 11.03 -6.02
C GLY A 134 6.46 9.94 -5.31
N ILE A 135 7.51 10.25 -4.54
CA ILE A 135 8.32 9.22 -3.85
C ILE A 135 7.46 8.39 -2.87
N GLY A 136 6.56 9.03 -2.12
CA GLY A 136 5.67 8.31 -1.19
C GLY A 136 4.77 7.31 -1.92
N THR A 137 4.20 7.71 -3.05
CA THR A 137 3.31 6.85 -3.85
C THR A 137 4.09 5.79 -4.61
N ALA A 138 5.34 6.08 -5.02
CA ALA A 138 6.21 5.12 -5.66
C ALA A 138 6.52 3.92 -4.75
N ILE A 139 6.70 4.16 -3.45
CA ILE A 139 6.90 3.09 -2.45
C ILE A 139 5.66 2.18 -2.37
N VAL A 140 4.46 2.75 -2.38
CA VAL A 140 3.21 1.97 -2.39
C VAL A 140 3.08 1.16 -3.68
N GLN A 141 3.42 1.74 -4.83
CA GLN A 141 3.40 1.04 -6.11
C GLN A 141 4.38 -0.14 -6.14
N TRP A 142 5.54 0.00 -5.50
CA TRP A 142 6.48 -1.11 -5.34
C TRP A 142 5.91 -2.25 -4.50
N GLN A 143 5.27 -1.93 -3.38
CA GLN A 143 4.59 -2.93 -2.53
C GLN A 143 3.46 -3.64 -3.28
N LEU A 144 2.68 -2.88 -4.07
CA LEU A 144 1.62 -3.42 -4.92
C LEU A 144 2.18 -4.29 -6.05
N ALA A 145 3.34 -3.95 -6.63
CA ALA A 145 3.99 -4.78 -7.63
C ALA A 145 4.34 -6.18 -7.08
N VAL A 146 4.91 -6.22 -5.86
CA VAL A 146 5.21 -7.50 -5.18
C VAL A 146 3.92 -8.26 -4.86
N PHE A 147 2.88 -7.57 -4.40
CA PHE A 147 1.58 -8.18 -4.12
C PHE A 147 0.92 -8.75 -5.39
N ALA A 148 1.06 -8.06 -6.52
CA ALA A 148 0.43 -8.42 -7.78
C ALA A 148 0.94 -9.74 -8.37
N VAL A 149 2.18 -10.16 -8.10
CA VAL A 149 2.72 -11.43 -8.60
C VAL A 149 2.06 -12.63 -7.89
N TRP A 150 1.65 -12.47 -6.64
CA TRP A 150 1.11 -13.56 -5.82
C TRP A 150 -0.01 -13.03 -4.89
N PRO A 151 -1.20 -12.80 -5.45
CA PRO A 151 -2.30 -12.16 -4.73
C PRO A 151 -3.04 -13.11 -3.78
N PHE A 152 -3.02 -14.43 -4.04
CA PHE A 152 -3.84 -15.38 -3.31
C PHE A 152 -3.22 -15.75 -1.95
N GLY A 153 -4.06 -15.89 -0.92
CA GLY A 153 -3.63 -16.17 0.45
C GLY A 153 -3.04 -14.96 1.20
N ARG A 154 -3.09 -13.76 0.62
CA ARG A 154 -2.63 -12.51 1.25
C ARG A 154 -3.78 -11.54 1.44
N SER A 155 -3.87 -10.97 2.64
CA SER A 155 -4.86 -9.94 2.95
C SER A 155 -4.17 -8.60 3.20
N LEU A 156 -4.68 -7.54 2.57
CA LEU A 156 -4.23 -6.17 2.84
C LEU A 156 -5.05 -5.61 4.00
N ARG A 157 -4.39 -5.37 5.14
CA ARG A 157 -4.99 -4.66 6.27
C ARG A 157 -4.46 -3.22 6.31
N ARG A 158 -5.35 -2.30 6.69
CA ARG A 158 -5.03 -0.90 6.93
C ARG A 158 -4.87 -0.66 8.42
N ARG A 159 -3.74 -0.09 8.82
CA ARG A 159 -3.51 0.43 10.17
C ARG A 159 -3.48 1.94 10.11
N LEU A 160 -4.23 2.62 10.95
CA LEU A 160 -4.20 4.08 11.05
C LEU A 160 -2.80 4.56 11.42
N LEU A 161 -2.28 5.52 10.66
CA LEU A 161 -1.08 6.22 11.05
C LEU A 161 -1.40 7.19 12.21
N PRO A 162 -0.57 7.22 13.26
CA PRO A 162 -0.80 8.09 14.39
C PRO A 162 -0.55 9.55 14.00
N THR A 163 -1.50 10.39 14.40
CA THR A 163 -1.52 11.85 14.19
C THR A 163 -1.13 12.63 15.45
N SER A 164 -1.04 11.93 16.58
CA SER A 164 -0.48 12.43 17.84
C SER A 164 0.52 11.44 18.46
N VAL A 165 1.40 11.95 19.34
CA VAL A 165 2.36 11.10 20.09
C VAL A 165 1.61 10.16 21.05
N ALA A 166 0.49 10.62 21.62
CA ALA A 166 -0.36 9.77 22.47
C ALA A 166 -0.93 8.55 21.69
N GLU A 167 -1.34 8.75 20.44
CA GLU A 167 -1.79 7.64 19.57
C GLU A 167 -0.65 6.69 19.22
N LEU A 168 0.56 7.22 18.96
CA LEU A 168 1.76 6.40 18.75
C LEU A 168 2.03 5.48 19.95
N GLU A 169 2.00 6.04 21.15
CA GLU A 169 2.25 5.33 22.40
C GLU A 169 1.16 4.27 22.66
N ALA A 170 -0.11 4.61 22.41
CA ALA A 170 -1.22 3.66 22.51
C ALA A 170 -1.05 2.48 21.53
N GLN A 171 -0.62 2.74 20.29
CA GLN A 171 -0.33 1.69 19.31
C GLN A 171 0.88 0.83 19.70
N ARG A 172 1.95 1.43 20.23
CA ARG A 172 3.12 0.71 20.72
C ARG A 172 2.77 -0.20 21.90
N THR A 173 1.92 0.28 22.81
CA THR A 173 1.47 -0.48 23.97
C THR A 173 0.59 -1.67 23.57
N SER A 174 -0.39 -1.45 22.66
CA SER A 174 -1.26 -2.54 22.18
C SER A 174 -0.49 -3.63 21.42
N SER A 175 0.47 -3.27 20.58
CA SER A 175 1.34 -4.25 19.89
C SER A 175 2.25 -5.02 20.86
N SER A 176 2.79 -4.35 21.90
CA SER A 176 3.54 -5.02 22.96
C SER A 176 2.68 -6.04 23.72
N MET A 177 1.43 -5.67 24.04
CA MET A 177 0.48 -6.58 24.69
C MET A 177 0.15 -7.78 23.79
N GLU A 178 -0.17 -7.56 22.52
CA GLU A 178 -0.45 -8.64 21.55
C GLU A 178 0.72 -9.61 21.41
N SER A 179 1.96 -9.12 21.38
CA SER A 179 3.15 -9.97 21.34
C SER A 179 3.36 -10.77 22.63
N SER A 180 2.93 -10.23 23.77
CA SER A 180 3.07 -10.86 25.07
C SER A 180 1.99 -11.91 25.31
N THR A 181 0.75 -11.65 24.88
CA THR A 181 -0.33 -12.63 24.90
C THR A 181 -0.08 -13.76 23.91
N ALA A 182 0.39 -13.45 22.69
CA ALA A 182 0.75 -14.47 21.70
C ALA A 182 1.88 -15.38 22.20
N ARG A 183 2.90 -14.83 22.87
CA ARG A 183 3.94 -15.63 23.51
C ARG A 183 3.35 -16.49 24.63
N ALA A 184 2.55 -15.93 25.52
CA ALA A 184 1.95 -16.67 26.63
C ALA A 184 1.03 -17.81 26.16
N LEU A 185 0.26 -17.59 25.09
CA LEU A 185 -0.63 -18.59 24.50
C LEU A 185 0.12 -19.62 23.65
N GLY A 186 1.23 -19.26 23.00
CA GLY A 186 2.04 -20.18 22.19
C GLY A 186 2.85 -21.21 22.99
N TRP A 187 2.91 -21.07 24.31
CA TRP A 187 3.49 -22.06 25.23
C TRP A 187 2.43 -23.01 25.86
N LEU A 188 1.15 -22.85 25.50
CA LEU A 188 0.04 -23.73 25.90
C LEU A 188 -0.39 -24.61 24.71
#